data_AF-A0A059XEG3-F1
#
_entry.id   AF-A0A059XEG3-F1
#
_cell.length_a   1.000
_cell.length_b   1.000
_cell.length_c   1.000
_cell.angle_alpha   90.00
_cell.angle_beta   90.00
_cell.angle_gamma   90.00
#
_symmetry.space_group_name_H-M   'P 1'
#
loop_
_entity.id
_entity.type
_entity.pdbx_description
1 polymer ?
#
loop_
_entity_poly.entity_id
_entity_poly.type
_entity_poly.pdbx_seq_one_letter_code
_entity_poly.pdbx_strand_id
1 'polypeptide(L)'
;MLSNSLKLVQLSSILKGDKTMKKTLLNPYLSFKDNAKEAMEFYQTVFGGKLESHTFKEYHASQDPSEDDKIMHSMIEADNGIQFMAADTPNAMEYKPGTNISMSLSGDNEEELSEYYEKLAEGGNKTLPLEKAPWGDKLTV
;
A
#
# COMPACT_ATOMS: atom_id res chain seq x y z
N MET A 1 -17.25 4.89 -24.48
CA MET A 1 -15.88 4.34 -24.51
C MET A 1 -15.40 4.25 -23.07
N LEU A 2 -15.05 3.06 -22.59
CA LEU A 2 -14.45 2.92 -21.25
C LEU A 2 -13.03 3.47 -21.32
N SER A 3 -12.78 4.63 -20.70
CA SER A 3 -11.43 5.16 -20.52
C SER A 3 -10.74 4.30 -19.47
N ASN A 4 -9.83 3.43 -19.91
CA ASN A 4 -9.04 2.61 -19.01
C ASN A 4 -7.92 3.47 -18.40
N SER A 5 -8.05 3.86 -17.14
CA SER A 5 -7.10 4.73 -16.41
C SER A 5 -6.04 3.94 -15.64
N LEU A 6 -5.79 2.67 -16.00
CA LEU A 6 -4.82 1.82 -15.32
C LEU A 6 -3.40 2.40 -15.45
N LYS A 7 -2.85 2.91 -14.35
CA LYS A 7 -1.43 3.27 -14.25
C LYS A 7 -0.62 2.02 -13.94
N LEU A 8 0.03 1.47 -14.96
CA LEU A 8 1.03 0.41 -14.78
C LEU A 8 2.35 1.06 -14.35
N VAL A 9 2.77 0.80 -13.11
CA VAL A 9 4.12 1.12 -12.64
C VAL A 9 4.99 -0.11 -12.88
N GLN A 10 5.75 -0.14 -13.97
CA GLN A 10 6.59 -1.28 -14.35
C GLN A 10 7.93 -1.24 -13.61
N LEU A 11 8.19 -2.21 -12.71
CA LEU A 11 9.38 -2.30 -11.86
C LEU A 11 10.31 -3.47 -12.23
N SER A 12 10.47 -3.77 -13.53
CA SER A 12 11.21 -4.95 -14.00
C SER A 12 12.73 -4.91 -13.78
N SER A 13 13.30 -3.95 -13.03
CA SER A 13 14.77 -3.77 -12.94
C SER A 13 15.40 -3.85 -11.54
N ILE A 14 14.64 -3.99 -10.44
CA ILE A 14 15.26 -4.12 -9.10
C ILE A 14 15.63 -5.59 -8.77
N LEU A 15 15.02 -6.58 -9.41
CA LEU A 15 15.28 -8.01 -9.16
C LEU A 15 16.37 -8.60 -10.07
N LYS A 16 17.53 -7.95 -10.20
CA LYS A 16 18.73 -8.63 -10.74
C LYS A 16 19.32 -9.53 -9.66
N GLY A 17 18.75 -10.72 -9.45
CA GLY A 17 19.35 -11.68 -8.54
C GLY A 17 18.73 -13.07 -8.51
N ASP A 18 17.40 -13.18 -8.55
CA ASP A 18 16.72 -14.45 -8.32
C ASP A 18 15.99 -14.95 -9.57
N LYS A 19 16.53 -16.03 -10.17
CA LYS A 19 16.04 -16.63 -11.42
C LYS A 19 14.77 -17.48 -11.25
N THR A 20 14.08 -17.40 -10.11
CA THR A 20 12.94 -18.30 -9.79
C THR A 20 11.56 -17.65 -9.66
N MET A 21 11.35 -16.40 -10.07
CA MET A 21 10.00 -15.81 -10.07
C MET A 21 9.35 -15.82 -11.46
N LYS A 22 8.70 -16.93 -11.83
CA LYS A 22 7.73 -17.02 -12.95
C LYS A 22 6.29 -16.79 -12.49
N LYS A 23 6.06 -15.79 -11.63
CA LYS A 23 4.71 -15.41 -11.17
C LYS A 23 4.49 -13.93 -11.40
N THR A 24 3.41 -13.58 -12.09
CA THR A 24 2.94 -12.20 -12.18
C THR A 24 2.27 -11.82 -10.87
N LEU A 25 2.71 -10.72 -10.24
CA LEU A 25 2.12 -10.16 -9.03
C LEU A 25 1.33 -8.90 -9.41
N LEU A 26 0.12 -8.77 -8.83
CA LEU A 26 -0.73 -7.60 -9.00
C LEU A 26 -0.85 -6.93 -7.64
N ASN A 27 -0.13 -5.83 -7.45
CA ASN A 27 -0.04 -5.15 -6.18
C ASN A 27 -0.74 -3.79 -6.28
N PRO A 28 -1.62 -3.46 -5.32
CA PRO A 28 -2.12 -2.10 -5.18
C PRO A 28 -0.95 -1.11 -5.05
N TYR A 29 -1.09 0.05 -5.69
CA TYR A 29 -0.14 1.14 -5.56
C TYR A 29 -0.86 2.36 -5.00
N LEU A 30 -0.60 2.67 -3.74
CA LEU A 30 -1.22 3.77 -3.03
C LEU A 30 -0.45 5.07 -3.30
N SER A 31 -1.16 6.16 -3.56
CA SER A 31 -0.56 7.48 -3.72
C SER A 31 -0.92 8.33 -2.51
N PHE A 32 0.10 8.89 -1.87
CA PHE A 32 -0.02 9.87 -0.80
C PHE A 32 0.40 11.24 -1.31
N LYS A 33 0.13 12.29 -0.52
CA LYS A 33 0.60 13.63 -0.87
C LYS A 33 2.05 13.83 -0.41
N ASP A 34 2.25 13.79 0.91
CA ASP A 34 3.51 14.09 1.59
C ASP A 34 3.70 13.22 2.85
N ASN A 35 3.03 12.07 2.94
CA ASN A 35 2.96 11.24 4.16
C ASN A 35 3.01 9.73 3.89
N ALA A 36 3.53 9.30 2.73
CA ALA A 36 3.69 7.88 2.43
C ALA A 36 4.61 7.18 3.44
N LYS A 37 5.64 7.87 3.95
CA LYS A 37 6.58 7.30 4.92
C LYS A 37 5.86 6.89 6.20
N GLU A 38 5.17 7.82 6.83
CA GLU A 38 4.43 7.60 8.07
C GLU A 38 3.32 6.57 7.88
N ALA A 39 2.63 6.61 6.74
CA ALA A 39 1.59 5.64 6.41
C ALA A 39 2.16 4.21 6.28
N MET A 40 3.27 4.04 5.57
CA MET A 40 3.88 2.73 5.36
C MET A 40 4.55 2.19 6.63
N GLU A 41 5.16 3.04 7.45
CA GLU A 41 5.66 2.66 8.76
C GLU A 41 4.51 2.18 9.66
N PHE A 42 3.38 2.90 9.68
CA PHE A 42 2.17 2.45 10.36
C PHE A 42 1.69 1.10 9.83
N TYR A 43 1.54 0.93 8.51
CA TYR A 43 1.07 -0.33 7.96
C TYR A 43 2.01 -1.50 8.22
N GLN A 44 3.33 -1.25 8.32
CA GLN A 44 4.28 -2.28 8.74
C GLN A 44 3.99 -2.73 10.18
N THR A 45 3.57 -1.83 11.09
CA THR A 45 3.16 -2.24 12.46
C THR A 45 1.87 -3.08 12.47
N VAL A 46 1.00 -2.88 11.48
CA VAL A 46 -0.26 -3.61 11.34
C VAL A 46 -0.01 -5.00 10.78
N PHE A 47 0.62 -5.08 9.61
CA PHE A 47 0.76 -6.30 8.82
C PHE A 47 2.08 -7.05 9.06
N GLY A 48 3.05 -6.42 9.74
CA GLY A 48 4.40 -6.93 9.87
C GLY A 48 5.17 -6.87 8.54
N GLY A 49 6.13 -7.79 8.40
CA GLY A 49 6.89 -7.94 7.16
C GLY A 49 8.03 -6.94 6.96
N LYS A 50 8.63 -7.03 5.78
CA LYS A 50 9.73 -6.16 5.36
C LYS A 50 9.17 -4.92 4.68
N LEU A 51 9.50 -3.76 5.22
CA LEU A 51 9.31 -2.47 4.56
C LEU A 51 10.59 -2.07 3.82
N GLU A 52 10.50 -1.93 2.51
CA GLU A 52 11.51 -1.26 1.70
C GLU A 52 10.98 0.13 1.32
N SER A 53 11.81 1.15 1.42
CA SER A 53 11.42 2.53 1.14
C SER A 53 12.58 3.32 0.58
N HIS A 54 12.28 4.17 -0.39
CA HIS A 54 13.24 4.91 -1.17
C HIS A 54 12.77 6.33 -1.42
N THR A 55 13.64 7.31 -1.16
CA THR A 55 13.32 8.71 -1.37
C THR A 55 13.72 9.21 -2.75
N PHE A 56 13.18 10.37 -3.17
CA PHE A 56 13.60 11.01 -4.42
C PHE A 56 15.09 11.37 -4.43
N LYS A 57 15.65 11.71 -3.27
CA LYS A 57 17.08 12.03 -3.10
C LYS A 57 17.99 10.83 -3.40
N GLU A 58 17.63 9.64 -2.91
CA GLU A 58 18.43 8.42 -3.10
C GLU A 58 18.58 8.04 -4.57
N TYR A 59 17.59 8.37 -5.40
CA TYR A 59 17.60 8.10 -6.84
C TYR A 59 18.05 9.28 -7.69
N HIS A 60 18.47 10.39 -7.06
CA HIS A 60 18.76 11.64 -7.76
C HIS A 60 17.61 12.09 -8.70
N ALA A 61 16.37 11.80 -8.30
CA ALA A 61 15.16 12.04 -9.08
C ALA A 61 14.42 13.31 -8.64
N SER A 62 14.95 14.02 -7.65
CA SER A 62 14.42 15.29 -7.16
C SER A 62 14.88 16.46 -8.03
N GLN A 63 13.94 17.23 -8.56
CA GLN A 63 14.22 18.52 -9.21
C GLN A 63 14.05 19.70 -8.25
N ASP A 64 13.41 19.46 -7.10
CA ASP A 64 13.11 20.44 -6.07
C ASP A 64 13.60 19.88 -4.72
N PRO A 65 14.65 20.46 -4.10
CA PRO A 65 15.18 19.97 -2.83
C PRO A 65 14.16 19.84 -1.69
N SER A 66 13.01 20.55 -1.77
CA SER A 66 11.93 20.38 -0.79
C SER A 66 11.22 19.03 -0.89
N GLU A 67 11.43 18.28 -1.98
CA GLU A 67 10.85 16.95 -2.23
C GLU A 67 11.86 15.82 -2.00
N ASP A 68 13.10 16.13 -1.61
CA ASP A 68 14.18 15.16 -1.45
C ASP A 68 13.82 13.99 -0.51
N ASP A 69 13.11 14.29 0.57
CA ASP A 69 12.74 13.32 1.61
C ASP A 69 11.40 12.64 1.34
N LYS A 70 10.68 13.02 0.28
CA LYS A 70 9.44 12.33 -0.12
C LYS A 70 9.74 10.91 -0.58
N ILE A 71 8.80 10.00 -0.32
CA ILE A 71 8.93 8.61 -0.78
C ILE A 71 8.67 8.56 -2.28
N MET A 72 9.70 8.19 -3.04
CA MET A 72 9.57 7.90 -4.47
C MET A 72 8.95 6.52 -4.69
N HIS A 73 9.34 5.55 -3.86
CA HIS A 73 8.83 4.19 -3.91
C HIS A 73 8.97 3.50 -2.56
N SER A 74 7.95 2.78 -2.15
CA SER A 74 7.97 1.92 -0.98
C SER A 74 7.11 0.68 -1.19
N MET A 75 7.43 -0.37 -0.45
CA MET A 75 6.80 -1.67 -0.58
C MET A 75 6.82 -2.41 0.76
N ILE A 76 5.66 -2.97 1.13
CA ILE A 76 5.55 -3.95 2.21
C ILE A 76 5.44 -5.34 1.58
N GLU A 77 6.20 -6.28 2.13
CA GLU A 77 6.09 -7.71 1.84
C GLU A 77 6.08 -8.48 3.17
N ALA A 78 4.92 -9.03 3.51
CA ALA A 78 4.74 -9.86 4.71
C ALA A 78 4.77 -11.36 4.35
N ASP A 79 5.12 -12.19 5.33
CA ASP A 79 5.32 -13.63 5.14
C ASP A 79 4.02 -14.38 4.79
N ASN A 80 2.86 -13.80 5.11
CA ASN A 80 1.53 -14.33 4.81
C ASN A 80 1.00 -13.93 3.42
N GLY A 81 1.84 -13.30 2.59
CA GLY A 81 1.49 -12.92 1.22
C GLY A 81 0.82 -11.55 1.07
N ILE A 82 0.65 -10.78 2.15
CA ILE A 82 0.25 -9.38 2.05
C ILE A 82 1.38 -8.59 1.39
N GLN A 83 1.04 -7.91 0.29
CA GLN A 83 2.00 -7.13 -0.49
C GLN A 83 1.30 -5.94 -1.15
N PHE A 84 1.85 -4.75 -0.96
CA PHE A 84 1.38 -3.53 -1.62
C PHE A 84 2.47 -2.46 -1.62
N MET A 85 2.28 -1.46 -2.46
CA MET A 85 3.25 -0.40 -2.72
C MET A 85 2.66 0.97 -2.43
N ALA A 86 3.53 1.94 -2.15
CA ALA A 86 3.12 3.33 -2.01
C ALA A 86 4.21 4.32 -2.46
N ALA A 87 3.79 5.54 -2.78
CA ALA A 87 4.67 6.69 -2.95
C ALA A 87 3.95 8.01 -2.65
N ASP A 88 4.74 9.04 -2.38
CA ASP A 88 4.26 10.42 -2.38
C ASP A 88 4.12 10.93 -3.81
N THR A 89 3.23 11.91 -3.99
CA THR A 89 2.95 12.53 -5.28
C THR A 89 3.75 13.83 -5.40
N PRO A 90 4.78 13.87 -6.28
CA PRO A 90 5.52 15.10 -6.61
C PRO A 90 4.62 16.30 -6.87
N ASN A 91 5.11 17.48 -6.51
CA ASN A 91 4.40 18.75 -6.66
C ASN A 91 4.08 19.09 -8.12
N ALA A 92 4.90 18.59 -9.05
CA ALA A 92 4.65 18.70 -10.48
C ALA A 92 3.47 17.83 -10.99
N MET A 93 2.98 16.89 -10.18
CA MET A 93 1.84 16.03 -10.50
C MET A 93 0.60 16.40 -9.68
N GLU A 94 -0.56 16.30 -10.32
CA GLU A 94 -1.84 16.47 -9.64
C GLU A 94 -2.08 15.31 -8.66
N TYR A 95 -2.11 15.61 -7.37
CA TYR A 95 -2.54 14.67 -6.34
C TYR A 95 -4.07 14.69 -6.23
N LYS A 96 -4.71 13.54 -6.43
CA LYS A 96 -6.15 13.35 -6.26
C LYS A 96 -6.41 12.45 -5.05
N PRO A 97 -6.65 13.02 -3.86
CA PRO A 97 -7.07 12.22 -2.72
C PRO A 97 -8.46 11.64 -2.97
N GLY A 98 -8.72 10.42 -2.48
CA GLY A 98 -10.08 9.92 -2.29
C GLY A 98 -10.45 8.62 -3.00
N THR A 99 -11.13 7.76 -2.23
CA THR A 99 -12.14 6.70 -2.50
C THR A 99 -12.11 5.82 -3.75
N ASN A 100 -11.16 5.97 -4.66
CA ASN A 100 -11.16 5.22 -5.92
C ASN A 100 -10.63 3.79 -5.76
N ILE A 101 -10.00 3.48 -4.62
CA ILE A 101 -9.40 2.18 -4.34
C ILE A 101 -9.72 1.81 -2.89
N SER A 102 -10.29 0.64 -2.70
CA SER A 102 -10.39 -0.04 -1.41
C SER A 102 -9.55 -1.32 -1.48
N MET A 103 -8.77 -1.60 -0.43
CA MET A 103 -8.06 -2.87 -0.29
C MET A 103 -8.88 -3.79 0.58
N SER A 104 -9.23 -4.96 0.05
CA SER A 104 -9.95 -5.99 0.80
C SER A 104 -8.97 -6.98 1.40
N LEU A 105 -9.12 -7.24 2.70
CA LEU A 105 -8.45 -8.34 3.39
C LEU A 105 -9.45 -9.50 3.51
N SER A 106 -9.00 -10.69 3.16
CA SER A 106 -9.83 -11.90 3.20
C SER A 106 -8.96 -13.10 3.56
N GLY A 107 -9.48 -13.95 4.44
CA GLY A 107 -8.77 -15.12 4.95
C GLY A 107 -9.69 -15.96 5.82
N ASP A 108 -9.21 -17.13 6.22
CA ASP A 108 -9.88 -18.05 7.13
C ASP A 108 -9.39 -17.93 8.58
N ASN A 109 -8.32 -17.16 8.81
CA ASN A 109 -7.79 -16.85 10.13
C ASN A 109 -8.53 -15.65 10.77
N GLU A 110 -9.54 -15.96 11.58
CA GLU A 110 -10.36 -14.95 12.25
C GLU A 110 -9.58 -14.10 13.26
N GLU A 111 -8.60 -14.68 13.95
CA GLU A 111 -7.77 -13.98 14.95
C GLU A 111 -6.91 -12.91 14.28
N GLU A 112 -6.22 -13.29 13.19
CA GLU A 112 -5.39 -12.37 12.40
C GLU A 112 -6.20 -11.22 11.80
N LEU A 113 -7.35 -11.53 11.18
CA LEU A 113 -8.25 -10.50 10.62
C LEU A 113 -8.78 -9.54 11.70
N SER A 114 -9.06 -10.05 12.91
CA SER A 114 -9.52 -9.23 14.02
C SER A 114 -8.41 -8.31 14.55
N GLU A 115 -7.18 -8.81 14.67
CA GLU A 115 -6.02 -8.00 15.06
C GLU A 115 -5.75 -6.87 14.05
N TYR A 116 -5.80 -7.17 12.75
CA TYR A 116 -5.66 -6.14 11.71
C TYR A 116 -6.75 -5.07 11.82
N TYR A 117 -8.01 -5.48 12.03
CA TYR A 117 -9.11 -4.55 12.20
C TYR A 117 -8.89 -3.61 13.40
N GLU A 118 -8.51 -4.16 14.55
CA GLU A 118 -8.28 -3.38 15.77
C GLU A 118 -7.18 -2.33 15.57
N LYS A 119 -6.02 -2.73 15.00
CA LYS A 119 -4.90 -1.81 14.75
C LYS A 119 -5.25 -0.75 13.70
N LEU A 120 -5.89 -1.14 12.59
CA LEU A 120 -6.29 -0.19 11.54
C LEU A 120 -7.31 0.83 12.07
N ALA A 121 -8.16 0.42 13.02
CA ALA A 121 -9.15 1.28 13.60
C ALA A 121 -8.61 2.25 14.68
N GLU A 122 -7.37 2.07 15.14
CA GLU A 122 -6.73 2.94 16.15
C GLU A 122 -6.31 4.32 15.61
N GLY A 123 -6.30 4.52 14.29
CA GLY A 123 -6.10 5.83 13.65
C GLY A 123 -7.03 6.11 12.47
N GLY A 124 -7.96 5.20 12.20
CA GLY A 124 -8.91 5.28 11.08
C GLY A 124 -10.30 5.73 11.52
N ASN A 125 -11.12 6.12 10.53
CA ASN A 125 -12.56 6.28 10.75
C ASN A 125 -13.22 4.91 10.68
N LYS A 126 -13.79 4.43 11.80
CA LYS A 126 -14.65 3.24 11.81
C LYS A 126 -15.94 3.56 11.03
N THR A 127 -15.98 3.25 9.75
CA THR A 127 -17.21 3.36 8.95
C THR A 127 -18.22 2.29 9.36
N LEU A 128 -17.75 1.09 9.72
CA LEU A 128 -18.59 0.00 10.23
C LEU A 128 -17.89 -0.83 11.33
N PRO A 129 -18.65 -1.31 12.34
CA PRO A 129 -18.16 -2.30 13.28
C PRO A 129 -17.89 -3.65 12.59
N LEU A 130 -16.95 -4.43 13.13
CA LEU A 130 -16.72 -5.81 12.71
C LEU A 130 -17.92 -6.67 13.11
N GLU A 131 -18.89 -6.82 12.21
CA GLU A 131 -20.11 -7.59 12.42
C GLU A 131 -20.13 -8.86 11.58
N LYS A 132 -20.76 -9.91 12.13
CA LYS A 132 -21.00 -11.15 11.40
C LYS A 132 -22.16 -10.92 10.43
N ALA A 133 -21.87 -10.95 9.14
CA ALA A 133 -22.86 -10.90 8.09
C ALA A 133 -23.83 -12.08 8.22
N PRO A 134 -25.10 -11.93 7.79
CA PRO A 134 -26.11 -12.98 7.86
C PRO A 134 -25.74 -14.31 7.17
N TRP A 135 -24.76 -14.28 6.25
CA TRP A 135 -24.25 -15.44 5.53
C TRP A 135 -22.94 -16.03 6.10
N GLY A 136 -22.49 -15.55 7.25
CA GLY A 136 -21.40 -16.17 8.03
C GLY A 136 -20.07 -15.43 8.01
N ASP A 137 -19.83 -14.56 7.03
CA ASP A 137 -18.60 -13.78 6.91
C ASP A 137 -18.57 -12.59 7.87
N LYS A 138 -17.42 -12.22 8.42
CA LYS A 138 -17.25 -10.91 9.06
C LYS A 138 -16.83 -9.92 7.98
N LEU A 139 -17.67 -8.94 7.69
CA LEU A 139 -17.37 -7.91 6.69
C LEU A 139 -17.14 -6.56 7.37
N THR A 140 -16.22 -5.79 6.80
CA THR A 140 -16.04 -4.36 7.09
C THR A 140 -16.09 -3.62 5.76
N VAL A 141 -16.69 -2.43 5.72
CA VAL A 141 -16.81 -1.59 4.52
C VAL A 141 -16.27 -0.19 4.81
#